data_AF-A0A6I2SU19-F1
#
_entry.id   AF-A0A6I2SU19-F1
#
_cell.length_a   1.000
_cell.length_b   1.000
_cell.length_c   1.000
_cell.angle_alpha   90.00
_cell.angle_beta   90.00
_cell.angle_gamma   90.00
#
_symmetry.space_group_name_H-M   'P 1'
#
loop_
_entity.id
_entity.type
_entity.pdbx_description
1 polymer ?
#
loop_
_entity_poly.entity_id
_entity_poly.type
_entity_poly.pdbx_seq_one_letter_code
_entity_poly.pdbx_strand_id
1 'polypeptide(L)' 'MEVDLRQLRNLLSKRRDEIDKIVEGTGYLTRTVVGVGTFLLDNEGNVDLLSAKQQATFDKFLKPLLTKNIGD' A
#
# COMPACT_ATOMS: atom_id res chain seq x y z
N MET A 1 10.79 8.96 -1.17
CA MET A 1 9.55 9.21 -0.40
C MET A 1 9.67 8.42 0.87
N GLU A 2 9.42 9.02 2.02
CA GLU A 2 9.38 8.27 3.28
C GLU A 2 7.97 7.71 3.49
N VAL A 3 7.87 6.41 3.78
CA VAL A 3 6.59 5.74 4.03
C VAL A 3 6.32 5.78 5.53
N ASP A 4 5.21 6.41 5.93
CA ASP A 4 4.76 6.39 7.33
C ASP A 4 4.28 4.97 7.70
N LEU A 5 5.12 4.25 8.46
CA LEU A 5 4.86 2.87 8.88
C LEU A 5 3.64 2.72 9.77
N ARG A 6 3.30 3.76 10.54
CA ARG A 6 2.11 3.75 11.39
C ARG A 6 0.86 3.82 10.53
N GLN A 7 0.85 4.69 9.53
CA GLN A 7 -0.24 4.79 8.57
C GLN A 7 -0.35 3.54 7.71
N LEU A 8 0.76 2.98 7.25
CA LEU A 8 0.76 1.72 6.49
C LEU A 8 0.21 0.56 7.33
N ARG A 9 0.63 0.43 8.59
CA ARG A 9 0.07 -0.57 9.51
C ARG A 9 -1.43 -0.37 9.72
N ASN A 10 -1.87 0.87 9.92
CA ASN A 10 -3.29 1.18 10.09
C ASN A 10 -4.10 0.84 8.83
N LEU A 11 -3.56 1.16 7.65
CA LEU A 11 -4.17 0.84 6.36
C LEU A 11 -4.39 -0.67 6.21
N LEU A 12 -3.36 -1.47 6.46
CA LEU A 12 -3.42 -2.92 6.28
C LEU A 12 -4.27 -3.63 7.34
N SER A 13 -4.33 -3.12 8.57
CA SER A 13 -5.05 -3.77 9.67
C SER A 13 -6.50 -3.30 9.84
N LYS A 14 -6.81 -2.02 9.56
CA LYS A 14 -8.12 -1.43 9.90
C LYS A 14 -8.90 -0.90 8.70
N ARG A 15 -8.26 -0.74 7.54
CA ARG A 15 -8.85 -0.10 6.35
C ARG A 15 -8.75 -0.99 5.12
N ARG A 16 -8.89 -2.29 5.32
CA ARG A 16 -8.79 -3.27 4.24
C ARG A 16 -9.88 -3.07 3.18
N ASP A 17 -11.07 -2.63 3.59
CA ASP A 17 -12.17 -2.27 2.69
C ASP A 17 -11.81 -1.13 1.71
N GLU A 18 -10.93 -0.20 2.10
CA GLU A 18 -10.47 0.84 1.18
C GLU A 18 -9.51 0.29 0.12
N ILE A 19 -8.73 -0.75 0.49
CA ILE A 19 -7.88 -1.48 -0.46
C ILE A 19 -8.77 -2.27 -1.42
N ASP A 20 -9.80 -2.97 -0.92
CA ASP A 20 -10.75 -3.70 -1.76
C ASP A 20 -11.43 -2.76 -2.77
N LYS A 21 -11.92 -1.60 -2.31
CA LYS A 21 -12.58 -0.60 -3.17
C LYS A 21 -11.67 -0.05 -4.27
N ILE A 22 -10.39 0.25 -3.98
CA ILE A 22 -9.49 0.80 -5.00
C ILE A 22 -8.99 -0.30 -5.97
N VAL A 23 -9.02 -1.56 -5.56
CA VAL A 23 -8.60 -2.71 -6.37
C VAL A 23 -9.72 -3.24 -7.26
N GLU A 24 -10.98 -3.05 -6.87
CA GLU A 24 -12.16 -3.51 -7.61
C GLU A 24 -12.13 -3.06 -9.09
N GLY A 25 -12.41 -4.00 -10.00
CA GLY A 25 -12.43 -3.73 -11.44
C GLY A 25 -11.06 -3.52 -12.10
N THR A 26 -9.95 -3.53 -11.36
CA THR A 26 -8.61 -3.31 -11.92
C THR A 26 -7.90 -4.57 -12.40
N GLY A 27 -8.44 -5.76 -12.08
CA GLY A 27 -7.82 -7.06 -12.34
C GLY A 27 -6.71 -7.45 -11.35
N TYR A 28 -6.36 -6.57 -10.40
CA TYR A 28 -5.47 -6.91 -9.30
C TYR A 28 -6.23 -7.64 -8.18
N LEU A 29 -5.50 -8.37 -7.36
CA LEU A 29 -6.06 -9.00 -6.17
C LEU A 29 -5.69 -8.18 -4.94
N THR A 30 -6.63 -7.99 -4.02
CA THR A 30 -6.40 -7.29 -2.74
C THR A 30 -5.22 -7.88 -2.00
N ARG A 31 -5.08 -9.22 -1.99
CA ARG A 31 -3.93 -9.91 -1.38
C ARG A 31 -2.58 -9.48 -1.94
N THR A 32 -2.51 -9.12 -3.22
CA THR A 32 -1.28 -8.63 -3.85
C THR A 32 -0.90 -7.25 -3.31
N VAL A 33 -1.88 -6.35 -3.20
CA VAL A 33 -1.65 -5.01 -2.64
C VAL A 33 -1.28 -5.09 -1.16
N VAL A 34 -2.00 -5.92 -0.39
CA VAL A 34 -1.68 -6.19 1.03
C VAL A 34 -0.29 -6.79 1.17
N GLY A 35 0.09 -7.74 0.32
CA GLY A 35 1.43 -8.35 0.34
C GLY A 35 2.56 -7.34 0.11
N VAL A 36 2.38 -6.38 -0.81
CA VAL A 36 3.34 -5.29 -1.00
C VAL A 36 3.42 -4.38 0.22
N GLY A 37 2.29 -4.08 0.85
CA GLY A 37 2.27 -3.31 2.09
C GLY A 37 2.96 -4.02 3.25
N THR A 38 2.73 -5.33 3.42
CA THR A 38 3.41 -6.12 4.44
C THR A 38 4.91 -6.17 4.18
N PHE A 39 5.33 -6.39 2.94
CA PHE A 39 6.75 -6.37 2.57
C PHE A 39 7.40 -5.03 2.95
N LEU A 40 6.74 -3.90 2.69
CA LEU A 40 7.24 -2.60 3.11
C LEU A 40 7.34 -2.49 4.65
N LEU A 41 6.38 -2.98 5.42
CA LEU A 41 6.48 -2.98 6.88
C LEU A 41 7.68 -3.80 7.38
N ASP A 42 7.93 -4.97 6.78
CA ASP A 42 9.04 -5.85 7.14
C ASP A 42 10.40 -5.24 6.77
N ASN A 43 10.42 -4.29 5.83
CA ASN A 43 11.62 -3.61 5.33
C ASN A 43 11.64 -2.12 5.69
N GLU A 44 11.05 -1.75 6.82
CA GLU A 44 11.10 -0.38 7.38
C GLU A 44 10.62 0.72 6.41
N GLY A 45 9.75 0.36 5.47
CA GLY A 45 9.17 1.28 4.49
C GLY A 45 10.08 1.58 3.31
N ASN A 46 11.18 0.84 3.15
CA ASN A 46 12.12 1.05 2.07
C ASN A 46 11.55 0.63 0.71
N VAL A 47 11.09 1.62 -0.05
CA VAL A 47 10.52 1.43 -1.39
C VAL A 47 11.55 1.04 -2.44
N ASP A 48 12.84 1.33 -2.22
CA ASP A 48 13.91 0.98 -3.16
C ASP A 48 14.17 -0.54 -3.22
N LEU A 49 13.65 -1.29 -2.25
CA LEU A 49 13.70 -2.76 -2.24
C LEU A 49 12.56 -3.41 -3.03
N LEU A 50 11.61 -2.62 -3.54
CA LEU A 50 10.52 -3.16 -4.35
C LEU A 50 11.02 -3.54 -5.74
N SER A 51 10.65 -4.74 -6.20
CA SER A 51 10.77 -5.06 -7.62
C SER A 51 9.87 -4.16 -8.46
N ALA A 52 10.15 -4.05 -9.77
CA ALA A 52 9.35 -3.22 -10.69
C ALA A 52 7.83 -3.50 -10.63
N LYS A 53 7.42 -4.77 -10.45
CA LYS A 53 6.00 -5.13 -10.31
C LYS A 53 5.41 -4.68 -8.96
N GLN A 54 6.17 -4.79 -7.88
CA GLN A 54 5.74 -4.32 -6.57
C GLN A 54 5.69 -2.79 -6.52
N GLN A 55 6.65 -2.11 -7.15
CA GLN A 55 6.67 -0.66 -7.30
C GLN A 55 5.43 -0.16 -8.03
N ALA A 56 5.07 -0.78 -9.17
CA ALA A 56 3.84 -0.44 -9.89
C ALA A 56 2.58 -0.65 -9.04
N THR A 57 2.56 -1.68 -8.18
CA THR A 57 1.45 -1.93 -7.24
C THR A 57 1.41 -0.88 -6.14
N PHE A 58 2.57 -0.50 -5.59
CA PHE A 58 2.70 0.53 -4.57
C PHE A 58 2.22 1.89 -5.09
N ASP A 59 2.74 2.34 -6.24
CA ASP A 59 2.40 3.63 -6.82
C ASP A 59 0.92 3.72 -7.20
N LYS A 60 0.34 2.62 -7.71
CA LYS A 60 -1.06 2.60 -8.16
C LYS A 60 -2.06 2.55 -7.00
N PHE A 61 -1.77 1.83 -5.91
CA PHE A 61 -2.76 1.55 -4.87
C PHE A 61 -2.38 2.04 -3.48
N LEU A 62 -1.17 1.73 -3.00
CA LEU A 62 -0.78 2.05 -1.62
C LEU A 62 -0.47 3.54 -1.45
N LYS A 63 0.32 4.12 -2.36
CA LYS A 63 0.70 5.52 -2.34
C LYS A 63 -0.50 6.48 -2.28
N PRO A 64 -1.55 6.36 -3.12
CA PRO A 64 -2.73 7.21 -2.99
C PRO A 64 -3.47 7.01 -1.67
N LEU A 65 -3.57 5.78 -1.14
CA LEU A 65 -4.23 5.50 0.14
C LEU A 65 -3.48 6.05 1.36
N LEU A 66 -2.14 6.13 1.28
CA LEU A 66 -1.28 6.70 2.31
C LEU A 66 -1.25 8.24 2.24
N THR A 67 -1.28 8.82 1.04
CA THR A 67 -1.24 10.28 0.86
C THR A 67 -2.57 10.94 1.23
N LYS A 68 -3.70 10.23 1.05
CA LYS A 68 -5.05 10.74 1.35
C LYS A 68 -5.27 11.14 2.82
N ASN A 69 -4.43 10.67 3.74
CA ASN A 69 -4.50 11.01 5.17
C ASN A 69 -3.71 12.27 5.56
N ILE A 70 -2.94 12.90 4.67
CA ILE A 70 -2.10 14.07 5.01
C ILE A 70 -2.93 15.38 4.97
N GLY A 71 -4.26 15.32 4.88
CA GLY A 71 -5.10 16.51 4.75
C GLY A 71 -6.57 16.35 5.13
N ASP A 72 -6.85 15.69 6.25
CA ASP A 72 -8.14 15.84 6.98
C ASP A 72 -7.85 16.33 8.40
#